data_AF-A0A8C4YIR5-F1
#
_entry.id   AF-A0A8C4YIR5-F1
#
_cell.length_a   1.000
_cell.length_b   1.000
_cell.length_c   1.000
_cell.angle_alpha   90.00
_cell.angle_beta   90.00
_cell.angle_gamma   90.00
#
_symmetry.space_group_name_H-M   'P 1'
#
loop_
_entity.id
_entity.type
_entity.pdbx_description
1 polymer ?
#
loop_
_entity_poly.entity_id
_entity_poly.type
_entity_poly.pdbx_seq_one_letter_code
_entity_poly.pdbx_strand_id
1 'polypeptide(L)' 'NPGNMAQDLTEKELLKMELDQLKKEVKNERQMVSKTGKELKEYIESMAAEDPLLKGVPEDKNPFKEKGGCIIS' A
#
# COMPACT_ATOMS: atom_id res chain seq x y z
N ASN A 1 -16.69 -18.31 10.01
CA ASN A 1 -16.13 -17.05 9.49
C ASN A 1 -15.28 -16.43 10.60
N PRO A 2 -13.93 -16.46 10.55
CA PRO A 2 -13.07 -16.13 11.69
C PRO A 2 -12.99 -14.63 12.05
N GLY A 3 -13.77 -13.76 11.40
CA GLY A 3 -13.74 -12.31 11.61
C GLY A 3 -14.47 -11.77 12.84
N ASN A 4 -15.06 -12.62 13.70
CA ASN A 4 -15.93 -12.18 14.79
C ASN A 4 -15.41 -12.41 16.21
N MET A 5 -14.17 -12.86 16.38
CA MET A 5 -13.62 -13.23 17.69
C MET A 5 -13.65 -12.12 18.74
N ALA A 6 -13.69 -10.84 18.34
CA ALA A 6 -13.73 -9.70 19.26
C ALA A 6 -15.15 -9.33 19.73
N GLN A 7 -16.20 -9.71 19.00
CA GLN A 7 -17.58 -9.30 19.30
C GLN A 7 -18.21 -10.11 20.45
N ASP A 8 -17.70 -11.32 20.70
CA ASP A 8 -18.23 -12.26 21.72
C ASP A 8 -17.47 -12.19 23.07
N LEU A 9 -16.51 -11.27 23.22
CA LEU A 9 -15.64 -11.19 24.38
C LEU A 9 -16.16 -10.20 25.43
N THR A 10 -15.92 -10.55 26.69
CA THR A 10 -16.15 -9.60 27.79
C THR A 10 -15.14 -8.45 27.72
N GLU A 11 -15.50 -7.30 28.30
CA GLU A 11 -14.62 -6.13 28.39
C GLU A 11 -13.25 -6.49 29.00
N LYS A 12 -13.24 -7.37 30.02
CA LYS A 12 -12.01 -7.85 30.65
C LYS A 12 -11.13 -8.66 29.71
N GLU A 13 -11.71 -9.46 28.82
CA GLU A 13 -10.96 -10.26 27.84
C GLU A 13 -10.40 -9.39 26.72
N LEU A 14 -11.17 -8.41 26.26
CA LEU A 14 -10.72 -7.40 25.30
C LEU A 14 -9.50 -6.63 25.82
N LEU A 15 -9.56 -6.15 27.07
CA LEU A 15 -8.45 -5.43 27.69
C LEU A 15 -7.19 -6.30 27.86
N LYS A 16 -7.35 -7.59 28.15
CA LYS A 16 -6.22 -8.53 28.20
C LYS A 16 -5.59 -8.71 26.82
N MET A 17 -6.41 -8.87 25.78
CA MET A 17 -5.93 -9.00 24.41
C MET A 17 -5.20 -7.74 23.95
N GLU A 18 -5.73 -6.55 24.25
CA GLU A 18 -5.07 -5.27 23.96
C GLU A 18 -3.72 -5.19 24.69
N LEU A 19 -3.68 -5.51 25.98
CA LEU A 19 -2.44 -5.50 26.75
C LEU A 19 -1.39 -6.46 26.16
N ASP A 20 -1.80 -7.65 25.75
CA ASP A 20 -0.90 -8.63 25.15
C ASP A 20 -0.42 -8.20 23.76
N GLN A 21 -1.26 -7.49 22.98
CA GLN A 21 -0.87 -6.88 21.72
C GLN A 21 0.15 -5.75 21.93
N LEU A 22 -0.11 -4.84 22.87
CA LEU A 22 0.80 -3.74 23.20
C LEU A 22 2.17 -4.25 23.68
N LYS A 23 2.20 -5.32 24.50
CA LYS A 23 3.45 -5.96 24.93
C LYS A 23 4.26 -6.53 23.75
N LYS A 24 3.59 -6.99 22.69
CA LYS A 24 4.27 -7.43 21.46
C LYS A 24 4.81 -6.22 20.69
N GLU A 25 4.00 -5.19 20.48
CA GLU A 25 4.36 -4.00 19.71
C GLU A 25 5.50 -3.17 20.31
N VAL A 26 5.62 -3.17 21.64
CA VAL A 26 6.74 -2.52 22.33
C VAL A 26 8.07 -3.18 21.98
N LYS A 27 8.08 -4.51 21.76
CA LYS A 27 9.30 -5.28 21.41
C LYS A 27 9.68 -5.18 19.94
N ASN A 28 8.85 -4.57 19.10
CA ASN A 28 9.16 -4.43 17.68
C ASN A 28 10.38 -3.51 17.50
N GLU A 29 11.40 -4.04 16.84
CA GLU A 29 12.56 -3.24 16.42
C GLU A 29 12.12 -2.23 15.36
N ARG A 30 12.41 -0.95 15.61
CA ARG A 30 12.07 0.15 14.71
C ARG A 30 13.33 0.60 13.99
N GLN A 31 13.21 0.82 12.69
CA GLN A 31 14.26 1.44 11.90
C GLN A 31 14.21 2.97 12.03
N MET A 32 15.36 3.62 11.87
CA MET A 32 15.44 5.08 11.90
C MET A 32 14.68 5.70 10.71
N VAL A 33 13.87 6.72 10.98
CA VAL A 33 13.11 7.44 9.94
C VAL A 33 14.03 8.05 8.88
N SER A 34 15.21 8.51 9.27
CA SER A 34 16.20 9.04 8.32
C SER A 34 16.72 7.97 7.34
N LYS A 35 16.80 6.71 7.78
CA LYS A 35 17.19 5.58 6.93
C LYS A 35 16.05 5.19 5.99
N THR A 36 14.87 4.93 6.55
CA THR A 36 13.72 4.45 5.76
C THR A 36 13.22 5.51 4.76
N GLY A 37 13.27 6.79 5.13
CA GLY A 37 12.94 7.88 4.22
C GLY A 37 13.90 7.99 3.03
N LYS A 38 15.20 7.75 3.26
CA LYS A 38 16.20 7.71 2.19
C LYS A 38 15.97 6.53 1.24
N GLU A 39 15.80 5.33 1.79
CA GLU A 39 15.55 4.11 0.99
C GLU A 39 14.28 4.23 0.15
N LEU A 40 13.20 4.75 0.75
CA LEU A 40 11.94 5.00 0.04
C LEU A 40 12.12 5.99 -1.11
N LYS A 41 12.83 7.10 -0.87
CA LYS A 41 13.11 8.11 -1.88
C LYS A 41 13.93 7.51 -3.04
N GLU A 42 15.02 6.80 -2.73
CA GLU A 42 15.87 6.17 -3.74
C GLU A 42 15.09 5.18 -4.59
N TYR A 43 14.22 4.37 -3.97
CA TYR A 43 13.35 3.45 -4.70
C TYR A 43 12.41 4.20 -5.66
N ILE A 44 11.70 5.21 -5.17
CA ILE A 44 10.76 5.99 -6.00
C ILE A 44 11.50 6.67 -7.16
N GLU A 45 12.64 7.32 -6.90
CA GLU A 45 13.43 7.99 -7.95
C GLU A 45 13.94 7.00 -9.01
N SER A 46 14.32 5.79 -8.61
CA SER A 46 14.77 4.75 -9.55
C SER A 46 13.67 4.27 -10.50
N MET A 47 12.42 4.27 -10.04
CA MET A 47 11.25 3.82 -10.83
C MET A 47 10.53 4.97 -11.55
N ALA A 48 10.75 6.21 -11.15
CA ALA A 48 10.01 7.38 -11.66
C ALA A 48 10.17 7.61 -13.17
N ALA A 49 11.25 7.13 -13.78
CA ALA A 49 11.45 7.21 -15.23
C ALA A 49 10.55 6.25 -16.02
N GLU A 50 10.10 5.17 -15.39
CA GLU A 50 9.28 4.13 -16.00
C GLU A 50 7.80 4.30 -15.68
N ASP A 51 7.45 5.18 -14.73
CA ASP A 51 6.07 5.42 -14.32
C ASP A 51 5.26 6.11 -15.44
N PRO A 52 4.27 5.41 -16.03
CA PRO A 52 3.39 5.93 -17.07
C PRO A 52 2.62 7.19 -16.68
N LEU A 53 2.27 7.33 -15.41
CA LEU A 53 1.47 8.45 -14.89
C LEU A 53 2.34 9.67 -14.59
N LEU A 54 3.65 9.48 -14.39
CA LEU A 54 4.60 10.58 -14.24
C LEU A 54 5.20 11.05 -15.56
N LYS A 55 5.55 10.14 -16.48
CA LYS A 55 6.17 10.48 -17.77
C LYS A 55 5.18 10.63 -18.93
N GLY A 56 3.97 10.14 -18.76
CA GLY A 56 2.99 10.00 -19.83
C GLY A 56 3.26 8.75 -20.68
N VAL A 57 2.22 8.30 -21.36
CA VAL A 57 2.28 7.16 -22.28
C VAL A 57 2.07 7.67 -23.70
N PRO A 58 2.91 7.27 -24.67
CA PRO A 58 2.64 7.50 -26.08
C PRO A 58 1.25 7.01 -26.47
N GLU A 59 0.53 7.75 -27.30
CA GLU A 59 -0.86 7.45 -27.66
C GLU A 59 -1.05 6.04 -28.23
N ASP A 60 -0.11 5.57 -29.03
CA ASP A 60 -0.09 4.24 -29.66
C ASP A 60 0.11 3.10 -28.65
N LYS A 61 0.72 3.40 -27.50
CA LYS A 61 0.95 2.44 -26.40
C LYS A 61 -0.06 2.57 -25.27
N ASN A 62 -0.94 3.58 -25.31
CA ASN A 62 -1.93 3.79 -24.27
C ASN A 62 -3.09 2.78 -24.44
N PRO A 63 -3.28 1.84 -23.50
CA PRO A 63 -4.36 0.84 -23.58
C PRO A 63 -5.76 1.45 -23.46
N PHE A 64 -5.87 2.69 -22.99
CA PHE A 64 -7.13 3.44 -22.85
C PHE A 64 -7.39 4.44 -23.98
N LYS A 65 -6.56 4.45 -25.04
CA LYS A 65 -6.83 5.27 -26.23
C LYS A 65 -8.17 4.85 -26.84
N GLU A 66 -9.00 5.83 -27.21
CA GLU A 66 -10.22 5.56 -27.97
C GLU A 66 -9.86 4.80 -29.26
N LYS A 67 -10.50 3.65 -29.47
CA LYS A 67 -10.40 2.94 -30.74
C LYS A 67 -11.10 3.80 -31.78
N GLY A 68 -10.33 4.46 -32.65
CA GLY A 68 -10.88 5.22 -33.78
C GLY A 68 -11.92 4.39 -34.49
N GLY A 69 -13.16 4.89 -34.53
CA GLY A 69 -14.28 4.20 -35.15
C GLY A 69 -13.94 3.87 -36.60
N CYS A 70 -14.17 2.61 -37.00
CA CYS A 70 -14.10 2.21 -38.40
C CYS A 70 -15.15 3.02 -39.18
N ILE A 71 -14.71 3.95 -40.04
CA ILE A 71 -15.60 4.55 -41.02
C ILE A 71 -15.73 3.53 -42.15
N ILE A 72 -16.86 2.84 -42.18
CA ILE A 72 -17.24 2.01 -43.34
C ILE A 72 -17.68 3.00 -44.43
N SER A 73 -16.85 3.17 -45.46
CA SER A 73 -17.20 3.85 -46.72
C SER A 73 -17.69 2.86 -47.76
#